data_AF-A0A4R5L020-F1
#
_entry.id   AF-A0A4R5L020-F1
#
_cell.length_a   1.000
_cell.length_b   1.000
_cell.length_c   1.000
_cell.angle_alpha   90.00
_cell.angle_beta   90.00
_cell.angle_gamma   90.00
#
_symmetry.space_group_name_H-M   'P 1'
#
loop_
_entity.id
_entity.type
_entity.pdbx_description
1 polymer ?
#
loop_
_entity_poly.entity_id
_entity_poly.type
_entity_poly.pdbx_seq_one_letter_code
_entity_poly.pdbx_strand_id
1 'polypeptide(L)' 'MLKKPETLFVLGYMLLPLFALLSAIIGLTMILGGNKIVGIIVLVVVTQVFTFGAFYALRARKAAMLEEPDAGK' A
#
# COMPACT_ATOMS: atom_id res chain seq x y z
N MET A 1 14.95 -13.57 8.60
CA MET A 1 15.53 -13.39 7.25
C MET A 1 14.79 -12.32 6.41
N LEU A 2 14.18 -11.28 6.99
CA LEU A 2 13.62 -10.13 6.25
C LEU A 2 14.29 -8.83 6.71
N LYS A 3 15.54 -8.64 6.31
CA LYS A 3 16.30 -7.39 6.57
C LYS A 3 16.93 -6.90 5.28
N LYS A 4 16.16 -6.93 4.19
CA LYS A 4 16.56 -6.31 2.92
C LYS A 4 15.64 -5.13 2.65
N PRO A 5 16.17 -3.89 2.64
CA PRO A 5 15.38 -2.68 2.36
C PRO A 5 14.67 -2.77 0.99
N GLU A 6 15.21 -3.58 0.07
CA GLU A 6 14.66 -3.91 -1.24
C GLU A 6 13.26 -4.56 -1.16
N THR A 7 13.02 -5.47 -0.22
CA THR A 7 11.71 -6.14 -0.09
C THR A 7 10.64 -5.18 0.41
N LEU A 8 10.99 -4.27 1.34
CA LEU A 8 10.11 -3.19 1.79
C LEU A 8 9.87 -2.16 0.67
N PHE A 9 10.87 -1.92 -0.18
CA PHE A 9 10.76 -1.06 -1.35
C PHE A 9 9.84 -1.67 -2.42
N VAL A 10 10.05 -2.93 -2.80
CA VAL A 10 9.24 -3.59 -3.83
C VAL A 10 7.81 -3.81 -3.33
N LEU A 11 7.63 -4.22 -2.08
CA LEU A 11 6.31 -4.46 -1.51
C LEU A 11 5.53 -3.15 -1.36
N GLY A 12 6.14 -2.10 -0.80
CA GLY A 12 5.47 -0.83 -0.53
C GLY A 12 5.36 0.11 -1.74
N TYR A 13 6.33 0.10 -2.65
CA TYR A 13 6.42 1.07 -3.76
C TYR A 13 6.02 0.51 -5.13
N MET A 14 5.97 -0.82 -5.32
CA MET A 14 5.61 -1.43 -6.61
C MET A 14 4.39 -2.35 -6.53
N LEU A 15 4.35 -3.30 -5.59
CA LEU A 15 3.21 -4.23 -5.49
C LEU A 15 1.97 -3.56 -4.90
N LEU A 16 2.12 -2.83 -3.80
CA LEU A 16 1.01 -2.18 -3.11
C LEU A 16 0.24 -1.19 -4.02
N PRO A 17 0.89 -0.27 -4.75
CA PRO A 17 0.19 0.58 -5.72
C PRO A 17 -0.38 -0.19 -6.93
N LEU A 18 0.25 -1.26 -7.39
CA LEU A 18 -0.28 -2.09 -8.48
C LEU A 18 -1.57 -2.81 -8.07
N PHE A 19 -1.60 -3.39 -6.88
CA PHE A 19 -2.83 -3.99 -6.33
C PHE A 19 -3.92 -2.94 -6.08
N ALA A 20 -3.55 -1.74 -5.63
CA ALA A 20 -4.49 -0.62 -5.48
C ALA A 20 -5.16 -0.29 -6.82
N LEU A 21 -4.38 -0.19 -7.89
CA LEU A 21 -4.88 0.07 -9.24
C LEU A 21 -5.84 -1.03 -9.72
N LEU A 22 -5.48 -2.30 -9.55
CA LEU A 22 -6.35 -3.43 -9.92
C LEU A 22 -7.67 -3.38 -9.14
N SER A 23 -7.61 -3.10 -7.84
CA SER A 23 -8.81 -3.00 -7.01
C SER A 23 -9.71 -1.82 -7.42
N ALA A 24 -9.13 -0.70 -7.86
CA ALA A 24 -9.87 0.46 -8.32
C ALA A 24 -10.64 0.15 -9.60
N ILE A 25 -10.04 -0.61 -10.53
CA ILE A 25 -10.70 -1.07 -11.76
C ILE A 25 -11.90 -1.97 -11.41
N ILE A 26 -11.75 -2.88 -10.43
CA ILE A 26 -12.82 -3.78 -9.98
C ILE A 26 -13.95 -2.97 -9.31
N GLY A 27 -13.62 -2.06 -8.40
CA GLY A 27 -14.60 -1.21 -7.74
C GLY A 27 -15.36 -0.33 -8.74
N LEU A 28 -14.66 0.23 -9.73
CA LEU A 28 -15.28 1.04 -10.77
C LEU A 28 -16.18 0.21 -11.70
N THR A 29 -15.77 -0.99 -12.09
CA THR A 29 -16.63 -1.89 -12.89
C THR A 29 -17.87 -2.33 -12.13
N MET A 30 -17.80 -2.53 -10.81
CA MET A 30 -18.99 -2.76 -9.98
C MET A 30 -19.96 -1.57 -9.97
N ILE A 31 -19.45 -0.33 -9.94
CA ILE A 31 -20.27 0.89 -10.02
C ILE A 31 -20.97 0.98 -11.38
N LEU A 32 -20.22 0.73 -12.46
CA LEU A 32 -20.74 0.76 -13.83
C LEU A 32 -21.76 -0.36 -14.09
N GLY A 33 -21.61 -1.51 -13.43
CA GLY A 33 -22.51 -2.66 -13.51
C GLY A 33 -23.81 -2.53 -12.69
N GLY A 34 -24.09 -1.36 -12.12
CA GLY A 34 -25.35 -1.07 -11.40
C GLY A 34 -25.28 -1.26 -9.88
N ASN A 35 -24.24 -1.91 -9.35
CA ASN A 35 -24.05 -2.09 -7.91
C ASN A 35 -23.32 -0.90 -7.27
N LYS A 36 -23.89 0.30 -7.42
CA LYS A 36 -23.27 1.58 -7.08
C LYS A 36 -22.79 1.66 -5.63
N ILE A 37 -23.64 1.27 -4.68
CA ILE A 37 -23.35 1.35 -3.24
C ILE A 37 -22.21 0.41 -2.87
N VAL A 38 -22.28 -0.84 -3.34
CA VAL A 38 -21.25 -1.85 -3.08
C VAL A 38 -19.91 -1.43 -3.70
N GLY A 39 -19.93 -0.95 -4.94
CA GLY A 39 -18.73 -0.48 -5.61
C GLY A 39 -18.08 0.72 -4.91
N ILE A 40 -18.87 1.67 -4.40
CA ILE A 40 -18.33 2.79 -3.59
C ILE A 40 -17.73 2.28 -2.28
N ILE A 41 -18.40 1.38 -1.57
CA ILE A 41 -17.87 0.79 -0.32
C ILE A 41 -16.54 0.11 -0.60
N VAL A 42 -16.47 -0.72 -1.65
CA VAL A 42 -15.24 -1.38 -2.06
C VAL A 42 -14.15 -0.36 -2.36
N LEU A 43 -14.43 0.68 -3.16
CA LEU A 43 -13.45 1.72 -3.45
C LEU A 43 -12.94 2.41 -2.19
N VAL A 44 -13.84 2.80 -1.28
CA VAL A 44 -13.47 3.51 -0.05
C VAL A 44 -12.66 2.63 0.89
N VAL A 45 -13.16 1.43 1.20
CA VAL A 45 -12.51 0.49 2.13
C VAL A 45 -11.15 0.07 1.59
N VAL A 46 -11.07 -0.27 0.31
CA VAL A 46 -9.81 -0.72 -0.29
C VAL A 46 -8.81 0.43 -0.38
N THR A 47 -9.25 1.64 -0.74
CA THR A 47 -8.40 2.84 -0.72
C THR A 47 -7.85 3.10 0.68
N GLN A 48 -8.66 2.93 1.73
CA GLN A 48 -8.20 3.06 3.11
C GLN A 48 -7.13 2.03 3.45
N VAL A 49 -7.35 0.75 3.15
CA VAL A 49 -6.36 -0.33 3.38
C VAL A 49 -5.03 -0.01 2.69
N PHE A 50 -5.07 0.45 1.44
CA PHE A 50 -3.87 0.83 0.71
C PHE A 50 -3.21 2.10 1.27
N THR A 51 -3.99 3.09 1.70
CA THR A 51 -3.46 4.32 2.31
C THR A 51 -2.76 4.03 3.63
N PHE A 52 -3.37 3.23 4.51
CA PHE A 52 -2.76 2.82 5.77
C PHE A 52 -1.56 1.89 5.55
N GLY A 53 -1.64 0.98 4.58
CA GLY A 53 -0.52 0.11 4.20
C GLY A 53 0.69 0.89 3.67
N ALA A 54 0.46 1.87 2.80
CA ALA A 54 1.48 2.77 2.29
C ALA A 54 2.09 3.62 3.42
N PHE A 55 1.24 4.18 4.30
CA PHE A 55 1.70 4.96 5.44
C PHE A 55 2.56 4.13 6.41
N TYR A 56 2.15 2.89 6.70
CA TYR A 56 2.94 1.96 7.52
C TYR A 56 4.27 1.60 6.87
N ALA A 57 4.28 1.30 5.56
CA ALA A 57 5.50 1.00 4.81
C ALA A 57 6.48 2.18 4.82
N LEU A 58 5.99 3.41 4.64
CA LEU A 58 6.79 4.63 4.74
C LEU A 58 7.34 4.85 6.15
N ARG A 59 6.53 4.59 7.19
CA ARG A 59 6.94 4.72 8.59
C ARG A 59 7.99 3.66 8.97
N ALA A 60 7.81 2.41 8.54
CA ALA A 60 8.77 1.33 8.72
C ALA A 60 10.11 1.64 8.03
N ARG A 61 10.08 2.23 6.83
CA ARG A 61 11.29 2.71 6.14
C ARG A 61 12.00 3.80 6.94
N LYS A 62 11.27 4.79 7.46
CA LYS A 62 11.86 5.84 8.30
C LYS A 62 12.49 5.27 9.57
N ALA A 63 11.83 4.31 10.23
CA ALA A 63 12.38 3.65 11.41
C ALA A 63 13.68 2.89 11.09
N ALA A 64 13.71 2.13 10.00
CA ALA A 64 14.89 1.39 9.57
C ALA A 64 16.08 2.32 9.22
N MET A 65 15.83 3.45 8.57
CA MET A 65 16.87 4.44 8.23
C MET A 65 17.38 5.24 9.46
N LEU A 66 16.55 5.39 10.48
CA LEU A 66 16.94 6.04 11.75
C LEU A 66 17.73 5.10 12.68
N GLU A 67 17.78 3.80 12.39
CA GLU A 67 18.65 2.82 13.08
C GLU A 67 20.09 2.83 12.54
N GLU A 68 20.37 3.51 11.41
CA GLU A 68 21.69 3.58 10.78
C GLU A 68 22.67 4.71 11.23
N PRO A 69 22.38 5.67 12.13
CA PRO A 69 23.38 6.67 12.55
C PRO A 69 24.32 6.24 13.70
N ASP A 70 24.29 4.99 14.19
CA ASP A 70 25.14 4.55 15.33
C ASP A 70 26.10 3.38 15.02
N ALA A 71 26.45 3.19 13.74
CA ALA A 71 27.45 2.22 13.29
C ALA A 71 28.59 2.84 12.48
N GLY A 72 28.95 4.10 12.77
CA GLY A 72 30.10 4.78 12.19
C GLY A 72 31.18 5.02 13.24
N LYS A 73 32.03 4.01 13.46
CA LYS A 73 33.44 4.23 13.82
C LYS A 73 34.24 4.48 12.54
#